data_AF-A0A1I8H2L6-F1
#
_entry.id   AF-A0A1I8H2L6-F1
#
_cell.length_a   1.000
_cell.length_b   1.000
_cell.length_c   1.000
_cell.angle_alpha   90.00
_cell.angle_beta   90.00
_cell.angle_gamma   90.00
#
_symmetry.space_group_name_H-M   'P 1'
#
loop_
_entity.id
_entity.type
_entity.pdbx_description
1 polymer ?
#
loop_
_entity_poly.entity_id
_entity_poly.type
_entity_poly.pdbx_seq_one_letter_code
_entity_poly.pdbx_strand_id
1 'polypeptide(L)'
;MANRQEGREVAGCNQIAHDQIWKDHCTKEASSAKHWHKDWGFMAQSYEEVIKDELPTLRDSSRPKAELPAHMQVPPVTPLRNYLRVDPSPKPPPRTTSQEIGWRSGQRSLALDKYGRDGRPRGSLIGQLKWPAEAIN
;
A
#
# COMPACT_ATOMS: atom_id res chain seq x y z
N MET A 1 -35.81 29.43 53.43
CA MET A 1 -35.19 28.42 52.54
C MET A 1 -33.98 29.07 51.89
N ALA A 2 -32.79 28.93 52.48
CA ALA A 2 -31.57 29.53 51.95
C ALA A 2 -30.88 28.51 51.03
N ASN A 3 -30.84 28.83 49.74
CA ASN A 3 -30.26 28.04 48.67
C ASN A 3 -28.74 27.95 48.87
N ARG A 4 -28.25 26.75 49.20
CA ARG A 4 -26.82 26.46 49.32
C ARG A 4 -26.29 26.28 47.89
N GLN A 5 -25.80 27.37 47.30
CA GLN A 5 -25.06 27.28 46.04
C GLN A 5 -23.78 26.49 46.29
N GLU A 6 -23.80 25.22 45.89
CA GLU A 6 -22.60 24.41 45.76
C GLU A 6 -21.69 25.09 44.72
N GLY A 7 -20.46 25.38 45.14
CA GLY A 7 -19.50 26.13 44.36
C GLY A 7 -19.21 25.44 43.03
N ARG A 8 -19.30 26.22 41.95
CA ARG A 8 -18.89 25.82 40.61
C ARG A 8 -17.35 25.71 40.61
N GLU A 9 -16.80 24.50 40.49
CA GLU A 9 -15.35 24.34 40.38
C GLU A 9 -14.82 25.06 39.13
N VAL A 10 -13.85 25.94 39.33
CA VAL A 10 -13.16 26.67 38.26
C VAL A 10 -12.29 25.69 37.47
N ALA A 11 -12.34 25.78 36.14
CA ALA A 11 -11.48 25.01 35.26
C ALA A 11 -9.99 25.22 35.66
N GLY A 12 -9.35 24.16 36.17
CA GLY A 12 -7.95 24.16 36.60
C GLY A 12 -7.68 24.16 38.11
N CYS A 13 -8.69 24.02 38.97
CA CYS A 13 -8.52 24.20 40.42
C CYS A 13 -8.53 22.94 41.31
N ASN A 14 -8.48 21.72 40.75
CA ASN A 14 -8.37 20.51 41.57
C ASN A 14 -7.04 19.77 41.34
N GLN A 15 -5.96 20.38 41.83
CA GLN A 15 -4.60 19.82 41.74
C GLN A 15 -4.50 18.42 42.37
N ILE A 16 -5.31 18.15 43.41
CA ILE A 16 -5.39 16.85 44.08
C ILE A 16 -6.03 15.82 43.15
N ALA A 17 -7.13 16.17 42.47
CA ALA A 17 -7.76 15.28 41.49
C ALA A 17 -6.83 15.02 40.29
N HIS A 18 -6.11 16.04 39.81
CA HIS A 18 -5.12 15.87 38.74
C HIS A 18 -3.98 14.93 39.13
N ASP A 19 -3.44 15.07 40.36
CA ASP A 19 -2.40 14.19 40.89
C ASP A 19 -2.91 12.75 41.05
N GLN A 20 -4.15 12.57 41.49
CA GLN A 20 -4.76 11.24 41.59
C GLN A 20 -4.96 10.59 40.21
N ILE A 21 -5.43 11.33 39.21
CA ILE A 21 -5.57 10.83 37.83
C ILE A 21 -4.20 10.41 37.28
N TRP A 22 -3.16 11.21 37.53
CA TRP A 22 -1.79 10.88 37.11
C TRP A 22 -1.30 9.59 37.76
N LYS A 23 -1.49 9.43 39.08
CA LYS A 23 -1.17 8.18 39.80
C LYS A 23 -1.92 6.97 39.24
N ASP A 24 -3.21 7.13 38.96
CA ASP A 24 -4.03 6.07 38.37
C ASP A 24 -3.53 5.67 36.97
N HIS A 25 -3.09 6.64 36.15
CA HIS A 25 -2.49 6.34 34.86
C HIS A 25 -1.16 5.59 35.00
N CYS A 26 -0.25 6.04 35.87
CA CYS A 26 1.02 5.37 36.09
C CYS A 26 0.84 3.93 36.59
N THR A 27 -0.12 3.70 37.50
CA THR A 27 -0.40 2.35 38.02
C THR A 27 -1.04 1.43 36.96
N LYS A 28 -1.95 1.96 36.14
CA LYS A 28 -2.53 1.23 35.00
C LYS A 28 -1.49 0.89 33.95
N GLU A 29 -0.62 1.83 33.61
CA GLU A 29 0.48 1.62 32.66
C GLU A 29 1.43 0.54 33.18
N ALA A 30 1.90 0.65 34.43
CA ALA A 30 2.77 -0.36 35.04
C ALA A 30 2.12 -1.75 35.10
N SER A 31 0.82 -1.80 35.37
CA SER A 31 0.06 -3.06 35.36
C SER A 31 -0.07 -3.61 33.94
N SER A 32 -0.37 -2.77 32.96
CA SER A 32 -0.50 -3.17 31.56
C SER A 32 0.83 -3.67 31.00
N ALA A 33 1.95 -2.99 31.31
CA ALA A 33 3.29 -3.41 30.90
C ALA A 33 3.65 -4.82 31.44
N LYS A 34 3.26 -5.13 32.69
CA LYS A 34 3.48 -6.46 33.28
C LYS A 34 2.64 -7.55 32.59
N HIS A 35 1.39 -7.24 32.23
CA HIS A 35 0.48 -8.20 31.60
C HIS A 35 0.61 -8.26 30.08
N TRP A 36 1.27 -7.28 29.45
CA TRP A 36 1.37 -7.16 28.00
C TRP A 36 1.95 -8.42 27.35
N HIS A 37 3.01 -9.00 27.89
CA HIS A 37 3.59 -10.22 27.33
C HIS A 37 2.64 -11.41 27.43
N LYS A 38 1.82 -11.48 28.49
CA LYS A 38 0.86 -12.58 28.66
C LYS A 38 -0.30 -12.45 27.69
N ASP A 39 -0.87 -11.26 27.59
CA ASP A 39 -2.10 -11.03 26.81
C ASP A 39 -1.80 -10.82 25.31
N TRP A 40 -0.65 -10.22 24.98
CA TRP A 40 -0.30 -9.78 23.62
C TRP A 40 1.05 -10.33 23.13
N GLY A 41 1.76 -11.14 23.92
CA GLY A 41 3.06 -11.70 23.51
C GLY A 41 3.01 -12.52 22.22
N PHE A 42 1.85 -13.07 21.87
CA PHE A 42 1.63 -13.77 20.60
C PHE A 42 1.82 -12.86 19.38
N MET A 43 1.64 -11.54 19.51
CA MET A 43 1.85 -10.59 18.41
C MET A 43 3.33 -10.43 18.03
N ALA A 44 4.24 -10.74 18.96
CA ALA A 44 5.68 -10.71 18.71
C ALA A 44 6.19 -12.00 18.03
N GLN A 45 5.39 -13.06 18.06
CA GLN A 45 5.74 -14.37 17.50
C GLN A 45 5.24 -14.49 16.06
N SER A 46 5.87 -15.38 15.30
CA SER A 46 5.37 -15.71 13.97
C SER A 46 4.08 -16.53 14.06
N TYR A 47 3.20 -16.39 13.06
CA TYR A 47 1.96 -17.18 12.99
C TYR A 47 2.22 -18.69 13.08
N GLU A 48 3.31 -19.15 12.44
CA GLU A 48 3.72 -20.55 12.47
C GLU A 48 4.05 -21.02 13.89
N GLU A 49 4.69 -20.18 14.71
CA GLU A 49 5.03 -20.46 16.11
C GLU A 49 3.83 -20.58 17.02
N VAL A 50 2.86 -19.67 16.87
CA VAL A 50 1.65 -19.65 17.70
C VAL A 50 0.81 -20.90 17.50
N ILE A 51 0.84 -21.48 16.30
CA ILE A 51 -0.06 -22.58 15.91
C ILE A 51 0.71 -23.90 15.84
N LYS A 52 2.01 -23.98 16.20
CA LYS A 52 2.79 -25.24 16.09
C LYS A 52 2.11 -26.45 16.72
N ASP A 53 1.47 -26.26 17.87
CA ASP A 53 0.81 -27.32 18.62
C ASP A 53 -0.56 -27.70 18.03
N GLU A 54 -1.22 -26.76 17.35
CA GLU A 54 -2.52 -26.96 16.68
C GLU A 54 -2.38 -27.34 15.20
N LEU A 55 -1.22 -27.09 14.57
CA LEU A 55 -0.97 -27.42 13.17
C LEU A 55 -1.20 -28.91 12.85
N PRO A 56 -0.79 -29.88 13.70
CA PRO A 56 -1.06 -31.30 13.46
C PRO A 56 -2.54 -31.68 13.50
N THR A 57 -3.35 -30.94 14.26
CA THR A 57 -4.81 -31.19 14.36
C THR A 57 -5.57 -30.49 13.23
N LEU A 58 -5.15 -29.28 12.86
CA LEU A 58 -5.74 -28.51 11.77
C LEU A 58 -5.37 -29.06 10.38
N ARG A 59 -4.17 -29.64 10.24
CA ARG A 59 -3.66 -30.17 8.99
C ARG A 59 -3.47 -31.68 9.09
N ASP A 60 -4.39 -32.39 8.45
CA ASP A 60 -4.21 -33.82 8.20
C ASP A 60 -3.02 -34.03 7.25
N SER A 61 -1.93 -34.58 7.79
CA SER A 61 -0.70 -34.87 7.04
C SER A 61 -0.92 -35.98 6.00
N SER A 62 -1.98 -36.80 6.15
CA SER A 62 -2.33 -37.85 5.21
C SER A 62 -3.17 -37.33 4.03
N ARG A 63 -3.76 -36.13 4.15
CA ARG A 63 -4.58 -35.55 3.09
C ARG A 63 -3.70 -35.14 1.90
N PRO A 64 -3.99 -35.64 0.68
CA PRO A 64 -3.24 -35.24 -0.50
C PRO A 64 -3.39 -33.74 -0.75
N LYS A 65 -2.30 -33.09 -1.12
CA LYS A 65 -2.31 -31.67 -1.48
C LYS A 65 -3.18 -31.52 -2.73
N ALA A 66 -4.24 -30.71 -2.65
CA ALA A 66 -5.09 -30.45 -3.79
C ALA A 66 -4.26 -29.83 -4.93
N GLU A 67 -4.30 -30.44 -6.11
CA GLU A 67 -3.68 -29.88 -7.29
C GLU A 67 -4.48 -28.65 -7.74
N LEU A 68 -3.80 -27.52 -7.92
CA LEU A 68 -4.46 -26.32 -8.43
C LEU A 68 -4.83 -26.56 -9.90
N PRO A 69 -6.05 -26.21 -10.34
CA PRO A 69 -6.41 -26.24 -11.74
C PRO A 69 -5.42 -25.44 -12.61
N ALA A 70 -5.13 -25.92 -13.82
CA ALA A 70 -4.08 -25.36 -14.69
C ALA A 70 -4.26 -23.85 -14.97
N HIS A 71 -5.50 -23.36 -15.07
CA HIS A 71 -5.79 -21.94 -15.30
C HIS A 71 -5.54 -21.03 -14.09
N MET A 72 -5.40 -21.62 -12.89
CA MET A 72 -5.11 -20.91 -11.64
C MET A 72 -3.62 -20.97 -11.29
N GLN A 73 -2.84 -21.80 -12.00
CA GLN A 73 -1.41 -21.87 -11.83
C GLN A 73 -0.76 -20.65 -12.48
N VAL A 74 0.10 -19.96 -11.73
CA VAL A 74 0.92 -18.89 -12.28
C VAL A 74 1.90 -19.52 -13.28
N PRO A 75 1.94 -19.06 -14.54
CA PRO A 75 2.92 -19.57 -15.49
C PRO A 75 4.33 -19.34 -14.94
N PRO A 76 5.28 -20.26 -15.19
CA PRO A 76 6.64 -20.11 -14.70
C PRO A 76 7.20 -18.76 -15.13
N VAL A 77 7.97 -18.13 -14.24
CA VAL A 77 8.64 -16.85 -14.53
C VAL A 77 9.67 -17.11 -15.61
N THR A 78 9.26 -16.86 -16.84
CA THR A 78 10.11 -16.94 -18.01
C THR A 78 11.12 -15.79 -17.92
N PRO A 79 12.43 -16.08 -17.98
CA PRO A 79 13.46 -15.08 -17.72
C PRO A 79 13.35 -13.94 -18.72
N LEU A 80 13.55 -12.71 -18.23
CA LEU A 80 13.33 -11.46 -18.95
C LEU A 80 14.06 -11.41 -20.31
N ARG A 81 15.24 -12.06 -20.39
CA ARG A 81 16.07 -12.19 -21.59
C ARG A 81 15.32 -12.81 -22.79
N ASN A 82 14.32 -13.65 -22.54
CA ASN A 82 13.54 -14.29 -23.61
C ASN A 82 12.56 -13.31 -24.29
N TYR A 83 12.14 -12.25 -23.60
CA TYR A 83 11.16 -11.28 -24.11
C TYR A 83 11.81 -9.95 -24.51
N LEU A 84 12.86 -9.55 -23.80
CA LEU A 84 13.57 -8.30 -24.05
C LEU A 84 14.83 -8.58 -24.85
N ARG A 85 14.67 -8.64 -26.18
CA ARG A 85 15.78 -8.57 -27.13
C ARG A 85 16.08 -7.09 -27.38
N VAL A 86 17.20 -6.60 -26.87
CA VAL A 86 17.70 -5.26 -27.18
C VAL A 86 18.48 -5.34 -28.48
N ASP A 87 17.90 -4.80 -29.55
CA ASP A 87 18.57 -4.70 -30.84
C ASP A 87 19.73 -3.68 -30.78
N PRO A 88 20.78 -3.85 -31.60
CA PRO A 88 21.90 -2.93 -31.62
C PRO A 88 21.48 -1.51 -32.03
N SER A 89 22.20 -0.51 -31.51
CA SER A 89 21.95 0.90 -31.86
C SER A 89 22.09 1.16 -33.36
N PRO A 90 21.29 2.11 -33.92
CA PRO A 90 21.44 2.54 -35.31
C PRO A 90 22.84 3.08 -35.59
N LYS A 91 23.38 2.76 -36.77
CA LYS A 91 24.67 3.27 -37.25
C LYS A 91 24.47 4.20 -38.46
N PRO A 92 25.28 5.27 -38.62
CA PRO A 92 26.43 5.65 -37.80
C PRO A 92 26.04 6.46 -36.55
N PRO A 93 26.78 6.31 -35.43
CA PRO A 93 26.62 7.19 -34.28
C PRO A 93 26.99 8.65 -34.61
N PRO A 94 26.42 9.63 -33.89
CA PRO A 94 26.72 11.03 -34.05
C PRO A 94 28.19 11.28 -33.74
N ARG A 95 28.81 12.18 -34.50
CA ARG A 95 30.24 12.48 -34.37
C ARG A 95 30.52 13.44 -33.22
N THR A 96 29.53 14.24 -32.84
CA THR A 96 29.64 15.27 -31.80
C THR A 96 28.54 15.09 -30.76
N THR A 97 28.82 15.52 -29.53
CA THR A 97 27.88 15.43 -28.40
C THR A 97 26.62 16.26 -28.66
N SER A 98 26.74 17.40 -29.34
CA SER A 98 25.59 18.21 -29.74
C SER A 98 24.66 17.46 -30.71
N GLN A 99 25.21 16.58 -31.54
CA GLN A 99 24.43 15.73 -32.45
C GLN A 99 23.80 14.53 -31.74
N GLU A 100 24.16 14.21 -30.49
CA GLU A 100 23.47 13.15 -29.73
C GLU A 100 22.05 13.57 -29.34
N ILE A 101 21.84 14.87 -29.12
CA ILE A 101 20.57 15.42 -28.70
C ILE A 101 19.54 15.25 -29.82
N GLY A 102 18.54 14.39 -29.58
CA GLY A 102 17.44 14.16 -30.53
C GLY A 102 17.78 13.28 -31.74
N TRP A 103 19.01 12.77 -31.88
CA TRP A 103 19.39 11.94 -33.04
C TRP A 103 18.55 10.68 -33.19
N ARG A 104 18.26 9.98 -32.09
CA ARG A 104 17.35 8.84 -32.10
C ARG A 104 15.91 9.26 -32.41
N SER A 105 15.45 10.36 -31.82
CA SER A 105 14.09 10.88 -32.02
C SER A 105 13.86 11.38 -33.45
N GLY A 106 14.92 11.77 -34.17
CA GLY A 106 14.85 12.16 -35.58
C GLY A 106 14.72 10.98 -36.56
N GLN A 107 14.97 9.75 -36.11
CA GLN A 107 14.75 8.57 -36.94
C GLN A 107 13.29 8.14 -36.89
N ARG A 108 12.62 8.06 -38.04
CA ARG A 108 11.21 7.69 -38.13
C ARG A 108 10.88 6.34 -37.48
N SER A 109 11.81 5.39 -37.51
CA SER A 109 11.68 4.07 -36.87
C SER A 109 11.77 4.10 -35.35
N LEU A 110 12.37 5.15 -34.77
CA LEU A 110 12.60 5.33 -33.34
C LEU A 110 11.84 6.54 -32.77
N ALA A 111 10.97 7.15 -33.58
CA ALA A 111 10.13 8.26 -33.15
C ALA A 111 9.19 7.78 -32.04
N LEU A 112 9.36 8.34 -30.85
CA LEU A 112 8.48 8.08 -29.70
C LEU A 112 7.08 8.66 -29.92
N ASP A 113 7.00 9.74 -30.70
CA ASP A 113 5.74 10.34 -31.11
C ASP A 113 5.12 9.57 -32.29
N LYS A 114 4.51 8.43 -31.97
CA LYS A 114 3.81 7.58 -32.95
C LYS A 114 2.55 8.23 -33.53
N TYR A 115 2.01 9.23 -32.84
CA TYR A 115 0.73 9.86 -33.18
C TYR A 115 0.90 11.24 -33.82
N GLY A 116 2.13 11.78 -33.81
CA GLY A 116 2.48 13.06 -34.41
C GLY A 116 1.79 14.25 -33.72
N ARG A 117 2.01 15.42 -34.29
CA ARG A 117 1.36 16.68 -33.87
C ARG A 117 -0.14 16.73 -34.22
N ASP A 118 -0.64 15.76 -34.99
CA ASP A 118 -1.96 15.76 -35.64
C ASP A 118 -2.96 14.77 -35.03
N GLY A 119 -2.79 14.44 -33.75
CA GLY A 119 -3.88 13.83 -32.99
C GLY A 119 -5.03 14.84 -32.88
N ARG A 120 -5.96 14.82 -33.85
CA ARG A 120 -7.20 15.60 -33.74
C ARG A 120 -7.82 15.31 -32.37
N PRO A 121 -8.26 16.33 -31.61
CA PRO A 121 -8.89 16.07 -30.32
C PRO A 121 -10.05 15.09 -30.55
N ARG A 122 -10.06 13.96 -29.85
CA ARG A 122 -11.04 12.87 -30.08
C ARG A 122 -12.46 13.22 -29.60
N GLY A 123 -12.80 14.50 -29.51
CA GLY A 123 -14.02 15.00 -28.88
C GLY A 123 -13.94 15.00 -27.35
N SER A 124 -14.99 15.50 -26.70
CA SER A 124 -15.09 15.51 -25.24
C SER A 124 -15.33 14.09 -24.70
N LEU A 125 -14.75 13.79 -23.53
CA LEU A 125 -14.94 12.51 -22.83
C LEU A 125 -16.43 12.20 -22.60
N ILE A 126 -17.22 13.24 -22.30
CA ILE A 126 -18.67 13.16 -22.09
C ILE A 126 -19.37 12.57 -23.31
N GLY A 127 -19.03 13.03 -24.52
CA GLY A 127 -19.63 12.53 -25.76
C GLY A 127 -19.21 11.09 -26.07
N GLN A 128 -17.98 10.72 -25.75
CA GLN A 128 -17.49 9.34 -25.93
C GLN A 128 -18.17 8.36 -24.99
N LEU A 129 -18.38 8.75 -23.73
CA LEU A 129 -18.98 7.91 -22.71
C LEU A 129 -20.51 7.99 -22.67
N LYS A 130 -21.11 8.86 -23.51
CA LYS A 130 -22.55 9.16 -23.53
C LYS A 130 -23.09 9.52 -22.15
N TRP A 131 -22.31 10.27 -21.37
CA TRP A 131 -22.71 10.64 -20.02
C TRP A 131 -23.82 11.69 -20.05
N PRO A 132 -24.78 11.62 -19.11
CA PRO A 132 -25.81 12.63 -18.99
C PRO A 132 -25.19 13.99 -18.66
N ALA A 133 -25.81 15.07 -19.12
CA ALA A 133 -25.33 16.44 -18.92
C ALA A 133 -25.18 16.80 -17.42
N GLU A 134 -25.93 16.11 -16.55
CA GLU A 134 -25.87 16.25 -15.08
C GLU A 134 -24.51 15.88 -14.47
N ALA A 135 -23.67 15.13 -15.19
CA ALA A 135 -22.33 14.75 -14.74
C ALA A 135 -21.31 15.91 -14.85
N ILE A 136 -21.69 17.02 -15.47
CA ILE A 136 -20.89 18.24 -15.63
C ILE A 136 -21.48 19.29 -14.71
N ASN A 137 -21.21 19.18 -13.41
CA ASN A 137 -21.68 20.14 -12.41
C ASN A 137 -20.48 20.70 -11.65
#